data_AF-A0A521FVH5-F1
#
_entry.id   AF-A0A521FVH5-F1
#
_cell.length_a   1.000
_cell.length_b   1.000
_cell.length_c   1.000
_cell.angle_alpha   90.00
_cell.angle_beta   90.00
_cell.angle_gamma   90.00
#
_symmetry.space_group_name_H-M   'P 1'
#
loop_
_entity.id
_entity.type
_entity.pdbx_description
1 polymer ?
#
loop_
_entity_poly.entity_id
_entity_poly.type
_entity_poly.pdbx_seq_one_letter_code
_entity_poly.pdbx_strand_id
1 'polypeptide(L)'
;MHWPTIPPALPLLSRRTLLAVATAVASAALVGCSAGDVDEVRPGEQYEFTGATPTATVLDEAARAPAPTFDGELLDGSPFESSSLAGDIAVINFWGSW
;
A
#
# COMPACT_ATOMS: atom_id res chain seq x y z
N MET A 1 23.85 -29.65 -62.51
CA MET A 1 24.72 -28.66 -61.84
C MET A 1 23.84 -27.79 -60.96
N HIS A 2 23.78 -28.06 -59.65
CA HIS A 2 23.05 -27.22 -58.70
C HIS A 2 23.99 -26.97 -57.53
N TRP A 3 24.41 -25.72 -57.35
CA TRP A 3 25.29 -25.31 -56.26
C TRP A 3 24.41 -24.86 -55.08
N PRO A 4 24.66 -25.30 -53.84
CA PRO A 4 23.92 -24.78 -52.70
C PRO A 4 24.38 -23.35 -52.40
N THR A 5 23.44 -22.41 -52.36
CA THR A 5 23.68 -21.04 -51.90
C THR A 5 23.85 -21.04 -50.38
N ILE A 6 24.98 -20.52 -49.90
CA ILE A 6 25.26 -20.35 -48.48
C ILE A 6 24.44 -19.15 -47.98
N PRO A 7 23.63 -19.27 -46.89
CA PRO A 7 22.92 -18.13 -46.33
C PRO A 7 23.90 -17.13 -45.70
N PRO A 8 23.59 -15.82 -45.69
CA PRO A 8 24.45 -14.84 -45.05
C PRO A 8 24.59 -15.15 -43.55
N ALA A 9 25.82 -15.17 -43.06
CA ALA A 9 26.09 -15.32 -41.63
C ALA A 9 25.40 -14.19 -40.87
N LEU A 10 24.58 -14.54 -39.87
CA LEU A 10 23.98 -13.56 -38.97
C LEU A 10 25.11 -12.77 -38.30
N PRO A 11 25.04 -11.43 -38.26
CA PRO A 11 26.11 -10.64 -37.69
C PRO A 11 26.30 -11.05 -36.23
N LEU A 12 27.54 -11.43 -35.88
CA LEU A 12 27.93 -11.67 -34.50
C LEU A 12 27.78 -10.34 -33.75
N LEU A 13 26.68 -10.21 -33.01
CA LEU A 13 26.43 -9.07 -32.16
C LEU A 13 27.62 -8.92 -31.21
N SER A 14 28.24 -7.74 -31.22
CA SER A 14 29.36 -7.46 -30.34
C SER A 14 28.94 -7.69 -28.89
N ARG A 15 29.86 -8.17 -28.06
CA ARG A 15 29.66 -8.35 -26.61
C ARG A 15 29.11 -7.08 -25.95
N ARG A 16 29.46 -5.90 -26.48
CA ARG A 16 28.93 -4.60 -26.04
C ARG A 16 27.45 -4.42 -26.35
N THR A 17 27.01 -4.84 -27.54
CA THR A 17 25.59 -4.81 -27.95
C THR A 17 24.77 -5.77 -27.12
N LEU A 18 25.30 -6.97 -26.84
CA LEU A 18 24.64 -7.95 -25.98
C LEU A 18 24.47 -7.45 -24.54
N LEU A 19 25.50 -6.82 -23.97
CA LEU A 19 25.43 -6.21 -22.64
C LEU A 19 24.40 -5.08 -22.59
N ALA A 20 24.37 -4.20 -23.60
CA ALA A 20 23.41 -3.09 -23.64
C ALA A 20 21.95 -3.58 -23.70
N VAL A 21 21.68 -4.60 -24.52
CA VAL A 21 20.34 -5.21 -24.62
C VAL A 21 19.94 -5.89 -23.31
N ALA A 22 20.87 -6.64 -22.69
CA ALA A 22 20.61 -7.29 -21.41
C ALA A 22 20.26 -6.28 -20.30
N THR A 23 21.01 -5.17 -20.22
CA THR A 23 20.72 -4.10 -19.26
C THR A 23 19.36 -3.46 -19.53
N ALA A 24 19.02 -3.18 -20.78
CA ALA A 24 17.72 -2.59 -21.13
C ALA A 24 16.54 -3.52 -20.75
N VAL A 25 16.68 -4.83 -21.01
CA VAL A 25 15.67 -5.83 -20.65
C VAL A 25 15.55 -5.95 -19.12
N ALA A 26 16.67 -5.98 -18.40
CA ALA A 26 16.66 -6.04 -16.94
C ALA A 26 15.97 -4.80 -16.34
N SER A 27 16.30 -3.60 -16.84
CA SER A 27 15.65 -2.36 -16.42
C SER A 27 14.14 -2.36 -16.71
N ALA A 28 13.72 -2.86 -17.86
CA ALA A 28 12.29 -2.97 -18.20
C ALA A 28 11.55 -3.97 -17.29
N ALA A 29 12.19 -5.09 -16.94
CA ALA A 29 11.63 -6.06 -15.99
C ALA A 29 11.50 -5.47 -14.58
N LEU A 30 12.47 -4.65 -14.14
CA LEU A 30 12.43 -3.94 -12.85
C LEU A 30 11.27 -2.91 -12.79
N VAL A 31 10.95 -2.24 -13.90
CA VAL A 31 9.77 -1.35 -13.97
C VAL A 31 8.47 -2.13 -13.74
N GLY A 32 8.37 -3.35 -14.26
CA GLY A 32 7.21 -4.23 -14.02
C GLY A 32 7.05 -4.69 -12.57
N CYS A 33 8.13 -4.79 -11.79
CA CYS A 33 8.06 -5.11 -10.37
C CYS A 33 7.60 -3.93 -9.48
N SER A 34 7.74 -2.69 -9.97
CA SER A 34 7.20 -1.50 -9.30
C SER A 34 5.82 -1.10 -9.81
N ALA A 35 5.40 -1.64 -10.96
CA ALA A 35 4.05 -1.57 -11.48
C ALA A 35 3.28 -2.84 -11.06
N GLY A 36 3.38 -3.21 -9.77
CA GLY A 36 2.31 -4.00 -9.17
C GLY A 36 1.05 -3.15 -9.21
N ASP A 37 -0.09 -3.78 -9.47
CA ASP A 37 -1.41 -3.14 -9.57
C ASP A 37 -1.53 -2.04 -8.52
N VAL A 38 -1.27 -0.79 -8.94
CA VAL A 38 -1.87 0.33 -8.25
C VAL A 38 -3.32 0.09 -8.56
N ASP A 39 -4.08 -0.36 -7.55
CA ASP A 39 -5.51 -0.20 -7.57
C ASP A 39 -5.74 1.20 -8.14
N GLU A 40 -6.24 1.31 -9.37
CA GLU A 40 -6.82 2.55 -9.85
C GLU A 40 -8.07 2.70 -8.99
N VAL A 41 -7.85 3.15 -7.75
CA VAL A 41 -8.88 3.54 -6.81
C VAL A 41 -9.60 4.66 -7.54
N ARG A 42 -10.77 4.31 -8.08
CA ARG A 42 -11.66 5.28 -8.69
C ARG A 42 -11.91 6.35 -7.63
N PRO A 43 -11.54 7.62 -7.89
CA PRO A 43 -11.74 8.67 -6.90
C PRO A 43 -13.23 8.72 -6.53
N GLY A 44 -13.53 8.41 -5.27
CA GLY A 44 -14.89 8.43 -4.73
C GLY A 44 -15.46 7.11 -4.19
N GLU A 45 -14.78 5.96 -4.33
CA GLU A 45 -15.23 4.73 -3.66
C GLU A 45 -14.11 4.08 -2.84
N GLN A 46 -14.39 3.94 -1.53
CA GLN A 46 -13.61 3.24 -0.49
C GLN A 46 -12.36 4.00 0.03
N TYR A 47 -12.55 4.71 1.16
CA TYR A 47 -11.53 5.11 2.14
C TYR A 47 -10.18 5.65 1.62
N GLU A 48 -10.22 6.69 0.78
CA GLU A 48 -9.00 7.40 0.38
C GLU A 48 -8.55 8.40 1.47
N PHE A 49 -7.31 8.27 1.94
CA PHE A 49 -6.66 9.30 2.76
C PHE A 49 -6.21 10.45 1.84
N THR A 50 -7.05 11.46 1.67
CA THR A 50 -6.84 12.57 0.70
C THR A 50 -5.95 13.71 1.21
N GLY A 51 -5.31 13.56 2.38
CA GLY A 51 -4.39 14.56 2.92
C GLY A 51 -4.23 14.48 4.43
N ALA A 52 -3.32 15.31 4.96
CA ALA A 52 -3.08 15.38 6.40
C ALA A 52 -4.38 15.73 7.14
N THR A 53 -4.88 14.77 7.92
CA THR A 53 -5.93 15.04 8.88
C THR A 53 -5.47 16.20 9.77
N PRO A 54 -6.29 17.24 10.01
CA PRO A 54 -5.92 18.31 10.92
C PRO A 54 -5.43 17.71 12.25
N THR A 55 -4.32 18.25 12.77
CA THR A 55 -3.50 17.61 13.83
C THR A 55 -4.30 17.22 15.08
N ALA A 56 -5.35 17.97 15.40
CA ALA A 56 -6.38 17.61 16.36
C ALA A 56 -7.45 18.70 16.38
N THR A 57 -8.68 18.35 16.76
CA THR A 57 -9.68 19.33 17.21
C THR A 57 -9.75 19.27 18.74
N VAL A 58 -9.39 20.36 19.40
CA VAL A 58 -9.58 20.49 20.85
C VAL A 58 -10.97 21.07 21.10
N LEU A 59 -11.82 20.32 21.79
CA LEU A 59 -13.13 20.80 22.21
C LEU A 59 -13.01 21.58 23.53
N ASP A 60 -13.59 22.78 23.53
CA ASP A 60 -13.85 23.52 24.77
C ASP A 60 -14.66 22.66 25.73
N GLU A 61 -14.43 22.84 27.04
CA GLU A 61 -15.06 22.03 28.08
C GLU A 61 -16.59 22.00 27.97
N ALA A 62 -17.20 23.15 27.69
CA ALA A 62 -18.65 23.28 27.52
C ALA A 62 -19.20 22.57 26.27
N ALA A 63 -18.35 22.22 25.30
CA ALA A 63 -18.72 21.52 24.08
C ALA A 63 -18.52 20.00 24.18
N ARG A 64 -17.98 19.49 25.29
CA ARG A 64 -17.75 18.04 25.48
C ARG A 64 -19.04 17.35 25.87
N ALA A 65 -19.49 16.41 25.07
CA ALA A 65 -20.57 15.50 25.42
C ALA A 65 -20.07 14.39 26.36
N PRO A 66 -20.95 13.80 27.19
CA PRO A 66 -20.64 12.56 27.88
C PRO A 66 -20.19 11.48 26.88
N ALA A 67 -19.14 10.73 27.24
CA ALA A 67 -18.73 9.59 26.45
C ALA A 67 -19.89 8.56 26.38
N PRO A 68 -20.16 7.96 25.21
CA PRO A 68 -21.17 6.93 25.09
C PRO A 68 -20.78 5.68 25.89
N THR A 69 -21.75 4.84 26.21
CA THR A 69 -21.49 3.47 26.64
C THR A 69 -21.06 2.64 25.43
N PHE A 70 -20.02 1.83 25.60
CA PHE A 70 -19.55 0.90 24.58
C PHE A 70 -18.99 -0.37 25.21
N ASP A 71 -19.10 -1.47 24.48
CA ASP A 71 -18.68 -2.80 24.88
C ASP A 71 -18.03 -3.53 23.69
N GLY A 72 -17.37 -4.65 23.97
CA GLY A 72 -16.78 -5.48 22.93
C GLY A 72 -15.94 -6.63 23.47
N GLU A 73 -15.20 -7.26 22.58
CA GLU A 73 -14.24 -8.32 22.89
C GLU A 73 -12.81 -7.80 22.70
N LEU A 74 -11.94 -8.04 23.67
CA LEU A 74 -10.52 -7.69 23.59
C LEU A 74 -9.75 -8.69 22.71
N LEU A 75 -8.50 -8.35 22.38
CA LEU A 75 -7.66 -9.21 21.53
C LEU A 75 -7.37 -10.60 22.12
N ASP A 76 -7.52 -10.75 23.43
CA ASP A 76 -7.38 -12.03 24.14
C ASP A 76 -8.71 -12.81 24.26
N GLY A 77 -9.80 -12.31 23.68
CA GLY A 77 -11.12 -12.92 23.72
C GLY A 77 -11.93 -12.59 24.99
N SER A 78 -11.40 -11.77 25.90
CA SER A 78 -12.14 -11.37 27.10
C SER A 78 -13.17 -10.27 26.81
N PRO A 79 -14.33 -10.26 27.50
CA PRO A 79 -15.33 -9.21 27.33
C PRO A 79 -14.85 -7.90 27.96
N PHE A 80 -15.23 -6.79 27.35
CA PHE A 80 -14.94 -5.44 27.79
C PHE A 80 -16.21 -4.59 27.84
N GLU A 81 -16.31 -3.77 28.89
CA GLU A 81 -17.39 -2.81 29.11
C GLU A 81 -16.77 -1.45 29.47
N SER A 82 -17.21 -0.36 28.84
CA SER A 82 -16.66 0.98 29.08
C SER A 82 -16.82 1.48 30.51
N SER A 83 -17.77 0.92 31.26
CA SER A 83 -17.96 1.22 32.69
C SER A 83 -16.76 0.84 33.56
N SER A 84 -15.92 -0.10 33.11
CA SER A 84 -14.66 -0.46 33.77
C SER A 84 -13.63 0.68 33.80
N LEU A 85 -13.78 1.69 32.95
CA LEU A 85 -12.91 2.88 32.87
C LEU A 85 -13.34 4.01 33.83
N ALA A 86 -14.41 3.82 34.60
CA ALA A 86 -14.95 4.88 35.45
C ALA A 86 -13.95 5.32 36.52
N GLY A 87 -13.60 6.61 36.49
CA GLY A 87 -12.62 7.21 37.41
C GLY A 87 -11.22 7.38 36.81
N ASP A 88 -10.96 6.77 35.65
CA ASP A 88 -9.68 6.88 34.95
C ASP A 88 -9.75 7.81 33.74
N ILE A 89 -8.58 8.34 33.35
CA ILE A 89 -8.42 9.03 32.07
C ILE A 89 -8.09 7.97 31.01
N ALA A 90 -9.04 7.72 30.11
CA ALA A 90 -8.86 6.81 28.98
C ALA A 90 -8.58 7.55 27.68
N VAL A 91 -7.68 6.99 26.86
CA VAL A 91 -7.39 7.45 25.49
C VAL A 91 -7.77 6.32 24.53
N ILE A 92 -8.64 6.61 23.58
CA ILE A 92 -9.12 5.63 22.60
C ILE A 92 -8.38 5.83 21.28
N ASN A 93 -7.78 4.76 20.77
CA ASN A 93 -7.12 4.73 19.47
C ASN A 93 -7.86 3.75 18.53
N PHE A 94 -8.32 4.27 17.39
CA PHE A 94 -8.95 3.47 16.34
C PHE A 94 -7.90 3.05 15.31
N TRP A 95 -7.80 1.75 15.03
CA TRP A 95 -6.84 1.19 14.08
C TRP A 95 -7.41 -0.07 13.41
N GLY A 96 -6.82 -0.49 12.30
CA GLY A 96 -7.16 -1.72 11.57
C GLY A 96 -5.93 -2.55 11.24
N SER A 97 -6.09 -3.87 11.19
CA SER A 97 -4.98 -4.84 11.07
C SER A 97 -4.64 -5.27 9.64
N TRP A 98 -5.39 -4.76 8.66
CA TRP A 98 -5.25 -5.11 7.25
C TRP A 98 -3.86 -4.80 6.70
#